data_AF-A0AAJ2G7Y9-F1
#
_entry.id   AF-A0AAJ2G7Y9-F1
#
_cell.length_a   1.000
_cell.length_b   1.000
_cell.length_c   1.000
_cell.angle_alpha   90.00
_cell.angle_beta   90.00
_cell.angle_gamma   90.00
#
_symmetry.space_group_name_H-M   'P 1'
#
loop_
_entity.id
_entity.type
_entity.pdbx_description
1 polymer ?
#
loop_
_entity_poly.entity_id
_entity_poly.type
_entity_poly.pdbx_seq_one_letter_code
_entity_poly.pdbx_strand_id
1 'polypeptide(L)'
;MIDLIPFIFIVATLAVVSVLSDKVRIPYPILLVLVGLVIGFIPGLPLVELDPEVVFLLFLPPLLFRAGWNTSWPAFRAAIRPISRLSIGLVFLTTCAVAVAAHYFIPGMRWPVAFVLGAIVSPPDAVSATSIMKGTGLDKRVITILEGESLVNDASALIAYKYAVAAVMSSTFVLWKAGVQFLLVAAGGILVGTAVGYGFAYMMKRVRSNAMLEGTMSLLVPFISYPVAEAVGVSGVLAVVSTGLVTSWLSHEMFSHQGRTLVTSVWDMIEFLLNGAVFVLIGFQLSTIVHNTVEYSFADLIGYGLIVSAVVVMVRLLFIVPTAYFTDMLPTGEYRQRESGFDWKMAIVLSWTGMRGVVSLATAMAIPLVMENGKHFPYRKLILFVSFVVILVTLIGQGLSLPYLIRKLGIRSSGQEEAEEETRLRLLLANSSLDFIHDHFSETKMNPDVADQVRKLYELRSNWIKDKKYGTNRQAPGTADLLSQVVDAQLAVTQFKRDLLLRLHREASFSESAIKKMERELDLDEARLRSHV
;
A
#
# COMPACT_ATOMS: atom_id res chain seq x y z
N MET A 1 -8.44 30.14 13.93
CA MET A 1 -8.15 30.30 12.49
C MET A 1 -7.29 29.13 12.07
N ILE A 2 -7.62 28.44 10.99
CA ILE A 2 -6.76 27.39 10.43
C ILE A 2 -5.55 28.09 9.81
N ASP A 3 -4.36 27.84 10.32
CA ASP A 3 -3.13 28.35 9.72
C ASP A 3 -2.86 27.55 8.42
N LEU A 4 -3.10 28.18 7.27
CA LEU A 4 -2.91 27.56 5.95
C LEU A 4 -1.45 27.56 5.51
N ILE A 5 -0.58 28.32 6.17
CA ILE A 5 0.82 28.50 5.77
C ILE A 5 1.57 27.14 5.78
N PRO A 6 1.46 26.29 6.82
CA PRO A 6 2.05 24.94 6.81
C PRO A 6 1.65 24.10 5.61
N PHE A 7 0.35 24.10 5.28
CA PHE A 7 -0.18 23.29 4.18
C PHE A 7 0.35 23.76 2.82
N ILE A 8 0.29 25.07 2.57
CA ILE A 8 0.81 25.67 1.34
C ILE A 8 2.30 25.38 1.21
N PHE A 9 3.04 25.49 2.31
CA PHE A 9 4.47 25.23 2.35
C PHE A 9 4.81 23.79 1.97
N ILE A 10 4.09 22.81 2.53
CA ILE A 10 4.27 21.39 2.23
C ILE A 10 3.99 21.12 0.75
N VAL A 11 2.86 21.61 0.23
CA VAL A 11 2.48 21.40 -1.18
C VAL A 11 3.48 22.06 -2.13
N ALA A 12 3.96 23.27 -1.81
CA ALA A 12 4.98 23.95 -2.60
C ALA A 12 6.32 23.17 -2.59
N THR A 13 6.73 22.68 -1.41
CA THR A 13 7.93 21.84 -1.27
C THR A 13 7.81 20.58 -2.12
N LEU A 14 6.65 19.92 -2.11
CA LEU A 14 6.39 18.74 -2.94
C LEU A 14 6.51 19.03 -4.43
N ALA A 15 5.90 20.12 -4.90
CA ALA A 15 5.96 20.51 -6.31
C ALA A 15 7.42 20.77 -6.75
N VAL A 16 8.19 21.50 -5.94
CA VAL A 16 9.60 21.79 -6.23
C VAL A 16 10.44 20.51 -6.24
N VAL A 17 10.31 19.68 -5.21
CA VAL A 17 11.10 18.44 -5.10
C VAL A 17 10.75 17.45 -6.21
N SER A 18 9.48 17.38 -6.63
CA SER A 18 9.06 16.54 -7.76
C SER A 18 9.83 16.89 -9.04
N VAL A 19 9.93 18.18 -9.39
CA VAL A 19 10.68 18.65 -10.56
C VAL A 19 12.19 18.39 -10.43
N LEU A 20 12.73 18.46 -9.21
CA LEU A 20 14.15 18.15 -8.96
C LEU A 20 14.44 16.65 -9.03
N SER A 21 13.48 15.81 -8.65
CA SER A 21 13.67 14.36 -8.54
C SER A 21 14.03 13.71 -9.87
N ASP A 22 13.48 14.19 -10.99
CA ASP A 22 13.80 13.69 -12.33
C ASP A 22 15.28 13.89 -12.72
N LYS A 23 15.98 14.83 -12.07
CA LYS A 23 17.38 15.15 -12.34
C LYS A 23 18.36 14.41 -11.42
N VAL A 24 17.87 13.81 -10.33
CA VAL A 24 18.70 13.25 -9.26
C VAL A 24 18.45 11.75 -9.14
N ARG A 25 19.51 10.94 -9.04
CA ARG A 25 19.41 9.46 -8.90
C ARG A 25 19.04 9.00 -7.48
N ILE A 26 18.32 9.81 -6.72
CA ILE A 26 17.91 9.54 -5.34
C ILE A 26 16.41 9.22 -5.35
N PRO A 27 15.96 8.15 -4.67
CA PRO A 27 14.54 7.88 -4.56
C PRO A 27 13.74 9.04 -3.96
N TYR A 28 12.59 9.33 -4.57
CA TYR A 28 11.75 10.48 -4.24
C TYR A 28 11.43 10.64 -2.73
N PRO A 29 11.00 9.59 -1.99
CA PRO A 29 10.75 9.69 -0.54
C PRO A 29 11.96 10.19 0.26
N ILE A 30 13.16 9.72 -0.10
CA ILE A 30 14.40 10.07 0.59
C ILE A 30 14.75 11.53 0.34
N LEU A 31 14.57 11.98 -0.91
CA LEU A 31 14.79 13.38 -1.27
C LEU A 31 13.85 14.31 -0.49
N LEU A 32 12.58 13.94 -0.31
CA LEU A 32 11.62 14.71 0.49
C LEU A 32 12.03 14.82 1.96
N VAL A 33 12.47 13.72 2.57
CA VAL A 33 12.94 13.72 3.96
C VAL A 33 14.18 14.60 4.10
N LEU A 34 15.15 14.49 3.19
CA LEU A 34 16.36 15.32 3.21
C LEU A 34 16.05 16.80 3.01
N VAL A 35 15.12 17.14 2.13
CA VAL A 35 14.70 18.53 1.92
C VAL A 35 13.96 19.06 3.15
N GLY A 36 13.01 18.30 3.70
CA GLY A 36 12.33 18.65 4.96
C GLY A 36 13.33 18.84 6.12
N LEU A 37 14.38 18.01 6.16
CA LEU A 37 15.47 18.12 7.13
C LEU A 37 16.19 19.46 7.02
N VAL A 38 16.67 19.81 5.82
CA VAL A 38 17.40 21.05 5.57
C VAL A 38 16.52 22.25 5.91
N ILE A 39 15.26 22.22 5.46
CA ILE A 39 14.30 23.29 5.71
C ILE A 39 14.01 23.46 7.20
N GLY A 40 13.89 22.37 7.96
CA GLY A 40 13.60 22.42 9.40
C GLY A 40 14.66 23.16 10.24
N PHE A 41 15.89 23.30 9.74
CA PHE A 41 16.95 24.07 10.41
C PHE A 41 17.06 25.53 9.93
N ILE A 42 16.26 25.96 8.94
CA ILE A 42 16.29 27.33 8.46
C ILE A 42 15.46 28.22 9.41
N PRO A 43 16.08 29.20 10.09
CA PRO A 43 15.37 30.09 11.00
C PRO A 43 14.37 30.99 10.24
N GLY A 44 13.19 31.19 10.81
CA GLY A 44 12.13 32.05 10.24
C GLY A 44 11.13 31.35 9.33
N LEU A 45 11.30 30.04 9.06
CA LEU A 45 10.28 29.22 8.41
C LEU A 45 9.29 28.65 9.44
N PRO A 46 8.02 28.40 9.06
CA PRO A 46 7.01 27.87 9.96
C PRO A 46 7.42 26.49 10.48
N LEU A 47 7.56 26.35 11.80
CA LEU A 47 7.72 25.05 12.45
C LEU A 47 6.37 24.34 12.46
N VAL A 48 6.23 23.35 11.58
CA VAL A 48 5.03 22.51 11.54
C VAL A 48 5.21 21.38 12.54
N GLU A 49 4.59 21.49 13.71
CA GLU A 49 4.52 20.39 14.66
C GLU A 49 3.44 19.39 14.21
N LEU A 50 3.83 18.12 14.12
CA LEU A 50 2.92 17.02 13.82
C LEU A 50 2.02 16.72 15.03
N ASP A 51 0.72 16.97 14.91
CA ASP A 51 -0.25 16.44 15.86
C ASP A 51 -0.48 14.94 15.59
N PRO A 52 -0.25 14.04 16.56
CA PRO A 52 -0.50 12.62 16.41
C PRO A 52 -1.93 12.29 15.98
N GLU A 53 -2.92 13.02 16.48
CA GLU A 53 -4.33 12.79 16.12
C GLU A 53 -4.58 13.08 14.64
N VAL A 54 -3.93 14.11 14.10
CA VAL A 54 -3.98 14.41 12.67
C VAL A 54 -3.36 13.26 11.87
N VAL A 55 -2.26 12.67 12.32
CA VAL A 55 -1.70 11.49 11.62
C VAL A 55 -2.66 10.32 11.63
N PHE A 56 -3.23 9.99 12.79
CA PHE A 56 -4.11 8.84 12.95
C PHE A 56 -5.49 9.00 12.28
N LEU A 57 -5.99 10.23 12.14
CA LEU A 57 -7.32 10.50 11.57
C LEU A 57 -7.26 10.97 10.12
N LEU A 58 -6.25 11.76 9.73
CA LEU A 58 -6.15 12.36 8.41
C LEU A 58 -5.28 11.56 7.44
N PHE A 59 -4.12 11.08 7.89
CA PHE A 59 -3.12 10.47 7.00
C PHE A 59 -3.24 8.95 6.93
N LEU A 60 -3.31 8.29 8.09
CA LEU A 60 -3.25 6.84 8.18
C LEU A 60 -4.46 6.15 7.54
N PRO A 61 -5.72 6.57 7.76
CA PRO A 61 -6.89 5.89 7.18
C PRO A 61 -6.89 5.87 5.64
N PRO A 62 -6.71 6.99 4.91
CA PRO A 62 -6.67 6.94 3.46
C PRO A 62 -5.48 6.16 2.90
N LEU A 63 -4.30 6.22 3.53
CA LEU A 63 -3.11 5.47 3.10
C LEU A 63 -3.33 3.95 3.24
N LEU A 64 -3.86 3.50 4.39
CA LEU A 64 -4.18 2.08 4.61
C LEU A 64 -5.30 1.59 3.70
N PHE A 65 -6.34 2.40 3.49
CA PHE A 65 -7.41 2.06 2.58
C PHE A 65 -6.89 1.89 1.16
N ARG A 66 -6.04 2.82 0.70
CA ARG A 66 -5.38 2.76 -0.61
C ARG A 66 -4.50 1.53 -0.76
N ALA A 67 -3.71 1.20 0.26
CA ALA A 67 -2.86 0.01 0.27
C ALA A 67 -3.71 -1.28 0.22
N GLY A 68 -4.80 -1.35 0.99
CA GLY A 68 -5.77 -2.45 0.93
C GLY A 68 -6.46 -2.55 -0.43
N TRP A 69 -6.79 -1.42 -1.05
CA TRP A 69 -7.41 -1.35 -2.39
C TRP A 69 -6.49 -1.88 -3.50
N ASN A 70 -5.18 -1.61 -3.39
CA ASN A 70 -4.19 -2.10 -4.35
C ASN A 70 -3.89 -3.59 -4.19
N THR A 71 -4.11 -4.13 -3.00
CA THR A 71 -3.84 -5.52 -2.68
C THR A 71 -4.92 -6.43 -3.26
N SER A 72 -4.51 -7.40 -4.07
CA SER A 72 -5.43 -8.41 -4.61
C SER A 72 -5.82 -9.43 -3.55
N TRP A 73 -7.12 -9.65 -3.33
CA TRP A 73 -7.60 -10.58 -2.30
C TRP A 73 -7.11 -12.04 -2.52
N PRO A 74 -7.15 -12.61 -3.75
CA PRO A 74 -6.63 -13.96 -3.97
C PRO A 74 -5.14 -14.10 -3.65
N ALA A 75 -4.30 -13.14 -4.06
CA ALA A 75 -2.87 -13.20 -3.77
C ALA A 75 -2.57 -12.95 -2.28
N PHE A 76 -3.30 -12.04 -1.62
CA PHE A 76 -3.20 -11.83 -0.17
C PHE A 76 -3.55 -13.10 0.60
N ARG A 77 -4.64 -13.79 0.21
CA ARG A 77 -5.02 -15.08 0.80
C ARG A 77 -3.98 -16.16 0.56
N ALA A 78 -3.39 -16.21 -0.64
CA ALA A 78 -2.30 -17.14 -0.96
C ALA A 78 -1.03 -16.84 -0.12
N ALA A 79 -0.78 -15.57 0.20
CA ALA A 79 0.35 -15.10 1.00
C ALA A 79 0.03 -14.89 2.50
N ILE A 80 -1.13 -15.35 3.01
CA ILE A 80 -1.57 -15.04 4.38
C ILE A 80 -0.61 -15.57 5.45
N ARG A 81 0.04 -16.71 5.19
CA ARG A 81 1.01 -17.31 6.11
C ARG A 81 2.29 -16.47 6.23
N PRO A 82 3.01 -16.12 5.14
CA PRO A 82 4.16 -15.23 5.26
C PRO A 82 3.77 -13.85 5.79
N ILE A 83 2.64 -13.28 5.36
CA ILE A 83 2.14 -11.99 5.87
C ILE A 83 1.90 -12.06 7.39
N SER A 84 1.15 -13.03 7.90
CA SER A 84 0.89 -13.14 9.35
C SER A 84 2.16 -13.36 10.17
N ARG A 85 3.13 -14.16 9.67
CA ARG A 85 4.43 -14.34 10.33
C ARG A 85 5.21 -13.04 10.45
N LEU A 86 5.20 -12.20 9.42
CA LEU A 86 5.89 -10.90 9.42
C LEU A 86 5.11 -9.84 10.22
N SER A 87 3.82 -9.70 9.99
CA SER A 87 3.02 -8.65 10.64
C SER A 87 2.75 -8.85 12.11
N ILE A 88 2.73 -10.10 12.59
CA ILE A 88 2.47 -10.41 14.00
C ILE A 88 3.76 -10.93 14.65
N GLY A 89 4.30 -12.03 14.13
CA GLY A 89 5.46 -12.70 14.72
C GLY A 89 6.69 -11.81 14.80
N LEU A 90 7.11 -11.24 13.67
CA LEU A 90 8.28 -10.36 13.61
C LEU A 90 8.05 -9.04 14.37
N VAL A 91 6.84 -8.48 14.37
CA VAL A 91 6.53 -7.25 15.13
C VAL A 91 6.72 -7.46 16.63
N PHE A 92 6.14 -8.52 17.21
CA PHE A 92 6.31 -8.81 18.63
C PHE A 92 7.76 -9.22 18.96
N LEU A 93 8.42 -9.98 18.09
CA LEU A 93 9.83 -10.34 18.27
C LEU A 93 10.72 -9.09 18.28
N THR A 94 10.51 -8.17 17.34
CA THR A 94 11.26 -6.90 17.25
C THR A 94 10.97 -6.02 18.46
N THR A 95 9.71 -5.94 18.89
CA THR A 95 9.30 -5.23 20.10
C THR A 95 10.04 -5.74 21.33
N CYS A 96 10.09 -7.07 21.53
CA CYS A 96 10.81 -7.70 22.63
C CYS A 96 12.32 -7.48 22.53
N ALA A 97 12.92 -7.68 21.35
CA ALA A 97 14.35 -7.54 21.15
C ALA A 97 14.83 -6.09 21.39
N VAL A 98 14.07 -5.11 20.92
CA VAL A 98 14.33 -3.70 21.19
C VAL A 98 14.12 -3.37 22.67
N ALA A 99 13.08 -3.90 23.30
CA ALA A 99 12.87 -3.69 24.73
C ALA A 99 14.02 -4.23 25.58
N VAL A 100 14.54 -5.42 25.24
CA VAL A 100 15.73 -6.00 25.87
C VAL A 100 16.93 -5.08 25.65
N ALA A 101 17.21 -4.70 24.40
CA ALA A 101 18.34 -3.83 24.10
C ALA A 101 18.25 -2.48 24.83
N ALA A 102 17.09 -1.84 24.80
CA ALA A 102 16.86 -0.56 25.46
C ALA A 102 17.00 -0.67 26.99
N HIS A 103 16.48 -1.73 27.61
CA HIS A 103 16.61 -1.95 29.05
C HIS A 103 18.07 -2.09 29.51
N TYR A 104 18.90 -2.77 28.72
CA TYR A 104 20.30 -3.02 29.09
C TYR A 104 21.25 -1.90 28.67
N PHE A 105 21.05 -1.29 27.50
CA PHE A 105 21.96 -0.26 26.97
C PHE A 105 21.59 1.16 27.41
N ILE A 106 20.33 1.44 27.76
CA ILE A 106 19.89 2.76 28.22
C ILE A 106 19.79 2.75 29.76
N PRO A 107 20.67 3.45 30.47
CA PRO A 107 20.71 3.42 31.93
C PRO A 107 19.37 3.84 32.57
N GLY A 108 18.86 2.98 33.47
CA GLY A 108 17.65 3.24 34.26
C GLY A 108 16.32 3.04 33.52
N MET A 109 16.32 2.68 32.23
CA MET A 109 15.07 2.44 31.50
C MET A 109 14.39 1.16 31.98
N ARG A 110 13.19 1.27 32.53
CA ARG A 110 12.41 0.11 33.04
C ARG A 110 11.72 -0.63 31.89
N TRP A 111 11.43 -1.93 32.11
CA TRP A 111 10.77 -2.80 31.11
C TRP A 111 9.54 -2.19 30.42
N PRO A 112 8.54 -1.63 31.12
CA PRO A 112 7.35 -1.10 30.43
C PRO A 112 7.68 0.02 29.43
N VAL A 113 8.63 0.90 29.78
CA VAL A 113 9.10 2.00 28.93
C VAL A 113 9.91 1.47 27.75
N ALA A 114 10.73 0.46 27.98
CA ALA A 114 11.49 -0.21 26.92
C ALA A 114 10.57 -0.92 25.90
N PHE A 115 9.46 -1.52 26.36
CA PHE A 115 8.43 -2.08 25.49
C PHE A 115 7.67 -1.02 24.69
N VAL A 116 7.47 0.19 25.23
CA VAL A 116 6.92 1.32 24.47
C VAL A 116 7.85 1.68 23.30
N LEU A 117 9.15 1.84 23.55
CA LEU A 117 10.12 2.08 22.49
C LEU A 117 10.14 0.95 21.45
N GLY A 118 10.14 -0.31 21.90
CA GLY A 118 10.10 -1.47 21.03
C GLY A 118 8.86 -1.50 20.13
N ALA A 119 7.67 -1.24 20.69
CA ALA A 119 6.43 -1.23 19.94
C ALA A 119 6.44 -0.13 18.86
N ILE A 120 6.94 1.07 19.19
CA ILE A 120 7.02 2.21 18.28
C ILE A 120 7.89 1.93 17.04
N VAL A 121 9.06 1.31 17.22
CA VAL A 121 10.03 1.11 16.12
C VAL A 121 9.89 -0.23 15.40
N SER A 122 8.99 -1.09 15.88
CA SER A 122 8.77 -2.43 15.33
C SER A 122 8.11 -2.48 13.94
N PRO A 123 7.08 -1.67 13.60
CA PRO A 123 6.39 -1.79 12.32
C PRO A 123 7.22 -1.16 11.19
N PRO A 124 7.58 -1.93 10.15
CA PRO A 124 8.11 -1.35 8.92
C PRO A 124 7.01 -0.68 8.08
N ASP A 125 7.38 0.32 7.29
CA ASP A 125 6.56 1.00 6.31
C ASP A 125 6.86 0.45 4.91
N ALA A 126 5.90 -0.30 4.35
CA ALA A 126 6.06 -0.83 3.00
C ALA A 126 5.89 0.23 1.92
N VAL A 127 5.23 1.36 2.17
CA VAL A 127 5.04 2.40 1.14
C VAL A 127 6.37 3.01 0.73
N SER A 128 7.23 3.26 1.72
CA SER A 128 8.63 3.65 1.51
C SER A 128 9.39 2.60 0.69
N ALA A 129 9.21 1.32 1.02
CA ALA A 129 9.90 0.24 0.32
C ALA A 129 9.45 0.06 -1.13
N THR A 130 8.13 -0.04 -1.35
CA THR A 130 7.55 -0.30 -2.67
C THR A 130 7.79 0.88 -3.60
N SER A 131 7.74 2.12 -3.11
CA SER A 131 8.04 3.31 -3.92
C SER A 131 9.49 3.36 -4.40
N ILE A 132 10.47 2.94 -3.59
CA ILE A 132 11.88 2.81 -4.00
C ILE A 132 12.07 1.64 -4.97
N MET A 133 11.27 0.58 -4.82
CA MET A 133 11.29 -0.60 -5.69
C MET A 133 10.48 -0.41 -6.99
N LYS A 134 9.69 0.67 -7.14
CA LYS A 134 8.93 0.94 -8.38
C LYS A 134 9.90 0.96 -9.58
N GLY A 135 9.63 0.13 -10.57
CA GLY A 135 10.46 -0.01 -11.78
C GLY A 135 11.66 -0.96 -11.67
N THR A 136 11.91 -1.59 -10.51
CA THR A 136 13.00 -2.58 -10.34
C THR A 136 12.63 -3.99 -10.81
N GLY A 137 11.37 -4.23 -11.18
CA GLY A 137 10.89 -5.48 -11.77
C GLY A 137 10.82 -6.67 -10.82
N LEU A 138 10.80 -6.42 -9.50
CA LEU A 138 10.63 -7.46 -8.48
C LEU A 138 9.31 -8.21 -8.61
N ASP A 139 9.31 -9.48 -8.20
CA ASP A 139 8.15 -10.36 -8.24
C ASP A 139 6.96 -9.76 -7.47
N LYS A 140 5.78 -9.77 -8.10
CA LYS A 140 4.49 -9.35 -7.51
C LYS A 140 4.21 -10.01 -6.18
N ARG A 141 4.68 -11.24 -5.97
CA ARG A 141 4.55 -11.93 -4.69
C ARG A 141 5.31 -11.22 -3.58
N VAL A 142 6.52 -10.72 -3.84
CA VAL A 142 7.33 -9.96 -2.86
C VAL A 142 6.63 -8.63 -2.55
N ILE A 143 6.11 -7.95 -3.57
CA ILE A 143 5.35 -6.71 -3.40
C ILE A 143 4.10 -6.98 -2.55
N THR A 144 3.33 -8.02 -2.87
CA THR A 144 2.13 -8.43 -2.11
C THR A 144 2.45 -8.77 -0.66
N ILE A 145 3.57 -9.46 -0.41
CA ILE A 145 4.02 -9.78 0.95
C ILE A 145 4.40 -8.51 1.71
N LEU A 146 5.11 -7.57 1.07
CA LEU A 146 5.50 -6.30 1.69
C LEU A 146 4.29 -5.40 2.00
N GLU A 147 3.40 -5.20 1.02
CA GLU A 147 2.18 -4.43 1.22
C GLU A 147 1.31 -5.09 2.30
N GLY A 148 1.11 -6.41 2.20
CA GLY A 148 0.38 -7.19 3.20
C GLY A 148 0.99 -7.13 4.59
N GLU A 149 2.33 -7.14 4.69
CA GLU A 149 3.04 -6.95 5.95
C GLU A 149 2.65 -5.63 6.60
N SER A 150 2.74 -4.54 5.83
CA SER A 150 2.45 -3.15 6.26
C SER A 150 0.99 -2.89 6.58
N LEU A 151 0.06 -3.65 5.99
CA LEU A 151 -1.36 -3.52 6.30
C LEU A 151 -1.67 -4.01 7.73
N VAL A 152 -1.01 -5.08 8.19
CA VAL A 152 -1.35 -5.74 9.46
C VAL A 152 -0.38 -5.39 10.59
N ASN A 153 0.85 -5.00 10.27
CA ASN A 153 1.88 -4.69 11.26
C ASN A 153 1.55 -3.42 12.09
N ASP A 154 0.98 -2.39 11.48
CA ASP A 154 0.62 -1.12 12.11
C ASP A 154 -0.40 -1.37 13.21
N ALA A 155 -1.37 -2.26 12.95
CA ALA A 155 -2.34 -2.69 13.94
C ALA A 155 -1.64 -3.41 15.10
N SER A 156 -0.75 -4.34 14.79
CA SER A 156 -0.05 -5.13 15.80
C SER A 156 0.84 -4.26 16.69
N ALA A 157 1.57 -3.32 16.09
CA ALA A 157 2.43 -2.37 16.77
C ALA A 157 1.63 -1.36 17.60
N LEU A 158 0.54 -0.78 17.07
CA LEU A 158 -0.30 0.15 17.81
C LEU A 158 -0.99 -0.53 19.00
N ILE A 159 -1.41 -1.79 18.86
CA ILE A 159 -1.96 -2.53 19.98
C ILE A 159 -0.87 -2.83 21.03
N ALA A 160 0.32 -3.28 20.61
CA ALA A 160 1.45 -3.48 21.51
C ALA A 160 1.82 -2.18 22.25
N TYR A 161 1.81 -1.05 21.55
CA TYR A 161 2.03 0.28 22.09
C TYR A 161 0.97 0.66 23.14
N LYS A 162 -0.33 0.53 22.81
CA LYS A 162 -1.43 0.84 23.74
C LYS A 162 -1.28 0.06 25.05
N TYR A 163 -0.91 -1.23 25.00
CA TYR A 163 -0.67 -2.02 26.22
C TYR A 163 0.64 -1.67 26.93
N ALA A 164 1.71 -1.37 26.20
CA ALA A 164 2.97 -0.97 26.82
C ALA A 164 2.81 0.36 27.58
N VAL A 165 2.09 1.33 27.00
CA VAL A 165 1.73 2.59 27.66
C VAL A 165 0.83 2.33 28.87
N ALA A 166 -0.21 1.49 28.72
CA ALA A 166 -1.07 1.11 29.84
C ALA A 166 -0.27 0.48 30.99
N ALA A 167 0.72 -0.38 30.68
CA ALA A 167 1.59 -0.99 31.69
C ALA A 167 2.49 0.03 32.41
N VAL A 168 2.93 1.09 31.72
CA VAL A 168 3.63 2.22 32.34
C VAL A 168 2.71 2.99 33.29
N MET A 169 1.44 3.18 32.92
CA MET A 169 0.46 3.95 33.69
C MET A 169 -0.09 3.18 34.90
N SER A 170 -0.51 1.93 34.72
CA SER A 170 -1.23 1.14 35.74
C SER A 170 -0.31 0.29 36.62
N SER A 171 0.98 0.17 36.28
CA SER A 171 1.96 -0.73 36.91
C SER A 171 1.53 -2.21 37.02
N THR A 172 0.42 -2.59 36.39
CA THR A 172 -0.18 -3.93 36.45
C THR A 172 -0.35 -4.44 35.03
N PHE A 173 0.37 -5.51 34.70
CA PHE A 173 0.34 -6.12 33.38
C PHE A 173 0.04 -7.61 33.50
N VAL A 174 -0.98 -8.08 32.78
CA VAL A 174 -1.34 -9.49 32.70
C VAL A 174 -1.28 -9.93 31.25
N LEU A 175 -0.21 -10.66 30.91
CA LEU A 175 0.12 -11.06 29.53
C LEU A 175 -1.03 -11.80 28.83
N TRP A 176 -1.67 -12.75 29.52
CA TRP A 176 -2.78 -13.52 28.95
C TRP A 176 -4.00 -12.64 28.62
N LYS A 177 -4.33 -11.68 29.49
CA LYS A 177 -5.44 -10.74 29.25
C LYS A 177 -5.15 -9.85 28.04
N ALA A 178 -3.91 -9.37 27.90
CA ALA A 178 -3.48 -8.61 26.74
C ALA A 178 -3.57 -9.44 25.45
N GLY A 179 -3.20 -10.73 25.48
CA GLY A 179 -3.32 -11.64 24.33
C GLY A 179 -4.77 -11.87 23.90
N VAL A 180 -5.67 -12.14 24.83
CA VAL A 180 -7.11 -12.31 24.53
C VAL A 180 -7.72 -11.02 23.99
N GLN A 181 -7.41 -9.89 24.62
CA GLN A 181 -7.95 -8.60 24.21
C GLN A 181 -7.36 -8.15 22.86
N PHE A 182 -6.10 -8.48 22.54
CA PHE A 182 -5.54 -8.32 21.20
C PHE A 182 -6.38 -9.04 20.14
N LEU A 183 -6.71 -10.32 20.36
CA LEU A 183 -7.52 -11.09 19.44
C LEU A 183 -8.93 -10.51 19.27
N LEU A 184 -9.56 -10.06 20.36
CA LEU A 184 -10.88 -9.42 20.33
C LEU A 184 -10.88 -8.11 19.55
N VAL A 185 -9.93 -7.22 19.84
CA VAL A 185 -9.78 -5.92 19.16
C VAL A 185 -9.46 -6.10 17.68
N ALA A 186 -8.63 -7.09 17.34
CA ALA A 186 -8.29 -7.41 15.97
C ALA A 186 -9.49 -8.01 15.20
N ALA A 187 -10.13 -9.03 15.75
CA ALA A 187 -11.30 -9.66 15.13
C ALA A 187 -12.47 -8.67 14.98
N GLY A 188 -12.71 -7.84 16.00
CA GLY A 188 -13.71 -6.77 15.96
C GLY A 188 -13.42 -5.75 14.86
N GLY A 189 -12.16 -5.33 14.70
CA GLY A 189 -11.75 -4.44 13.61
C GLY A 189 -12.03 -5.04 12.24
N ILE A 190 -11.67 -6.31 12.03
CA ILE A 190 -11.94 -7.03 10.78
C ILE A 190 -13.45 -7.12 10.50
N LEU A 191 -14.27 -7.44 11.51
CA LEU A 191 -15.72 -7.53 11.37
C LEU A 191 -16.34 -6.17 11.00
N VAL A 192 -15.97 -5.10 11.71
CA VAL A 192 -16.46 -3.74 11.44
C VAL A 192 -16.04 -3.30 10.03
N GLY A 193 -14.77 -3.48 9.66
CA GLY A 193 -14.27 -3.12 8.34
C GLY A 193 -14.95 -3.89 7.21
N THR A 194 -15.14 -5.19 7.39
CA THR A 194 -15.86 -6.02 6.42
C THR A 194 -17.30 -5.55 6.24
N ALA A 195 -18.00 -5.24 7.34
CA ALA A 195 -19.36 -4.72 7.30
C ALA A 195 -19.44 -3.35 6.59
N VAL A 196 -18.52 -2.43 6.91
CA VAL A 196 -18.42 -1.11 6.24
C VAL A 196 -18.12 -1.28 4.76
N GLY A 197 -17.19 -2.16 4.39
CA GLY A 197 -16.84 -2.46 3.00
C GLY A 197 -18.02 -2.98 2.17
N TYR A 198 -18.77 -3.96 2.69
CA TYR A 198 -19.99 -4.44 2.01
C TYR A 198 -21.08 -3.38 1.95
N GLY A 199 -21.28 -2.61 3.03
CA GLY A 199 -22.24 -1.50 3.05
C GLY A 199 -21.91 -0.44 2.00
N PHE A 200 -20.63 -0.09 1.88
CA PHE A 200 -20.14 0.82 0.86
C PHE A 200 -20.32 0.25 -0.56
N ALA A 201 -19.98 -1.02 -0.78
CA ALA A 201 -20.17 -1.69 -2.06
C ALA A 201 -21.64 -1.71 -2.49
N TYR A 202 -22.55 -1.95 -1.54
CA TYR A 202 -23.99 -1.90 -1.78
C TYR A 202 -24.47 -0.50 -2.15
N MET A 203 -24.00 0.53 -1.45
CA MET A 203 -24.32 1.93 -1.77
C MET A 203 -23.79 2.33 -3.15
N MET A 204 -22.54 1.94 -3.48
CA MET A 204 -21.91 2.22 -4.77
C MET A 204 -22.72 1.65 -5.94
N LYS A 205 -23.22 0.41 -5.81
CA LYS A 205 -24.06 -0.21 -6.84
C LYS A 205 -25.33 0.60 -7.16
N ARG A 206 -25.86 1.37 -6.21
CA ARG A 206 -27.05 2.23 -6.42
C ARG A 206 -26.72 3.60 -7.04
N VAL A 207 -25.48 4.05 -6.88
CA VAL A 207 -25.01 5.37 -7.31
C VAL A 207 -24.23 5.31 -8.64
N ARG A 208 -23.98 4.08 -9.12
CA ARG A 208 -23.28 3.74 -10.37
C ARG A 208 -23.93 4.44 -11.57
N SER A 209 -23.44 5.63 -11.90
CA SER A 209 -23.86 6.52 -13.00
C SER A 209 -23.15 7.88 -12.92
N ASN A 210 -22.76 8.31 -11.71
CA ASN A 210 -22.09 9.59 -11.49
C ASN A 210 -20.65 9.38 -11.01
N ALA A 211 -19.69 9.49 -11.92
CA ALA A 211 -18.27 9.30 -11.63
C ALA A 211 -17.75 10.20 -10.49
N MET A 212 -18.23 11.45 -10.41
CA MET A 212 -17.76 12.40 -9.39
C MET A 212 -18.27 12.01 -8.00
N LEU A 213 -19.49 11.49 -7.91
CA LEU A 213 -20.04 10.97 -6.66
C LEU A 213 -19.34 9.67 -6.24
N GLU A 214 -19.04 8.77 -7.19
CA GLU A 214 -18.21 7.57 -6.95
C GLU A 214 -16.84 7.96 -6.36
N GLY A 215 -16.17 8.94 -6.96
CA GLY A 215 -14.92 9.53 -6.46
C GLY A 215 -15.05 10.08 -5.05
N THR A 216 -16.02 10.96 -4.82
CA THR A 216 -16.24 11.63 -3.53
C THR A 216 -16.52 10.64 -2.41
N MET A 217 -17.40 9.69 -2.66
CA MET A 217 -17.76 8.67 -1.69
C MET A 217 -16.58 7.73 -1.41
N SER A 218 -15.75 7.40 -2.41
CA SER A 218 -14.54 6.61 -2.19
C SER A 218 -13.58 7.28 -1.20
N LEU A 219 -13.43 8.60 -1.25
CA LEU A 219 -12.63 9.38 -0.31
C LEU A 219 -13.23 9.38 1.10
N LEU A 220 -14.56 9.33 1.22
CA LEU A 220 -15.27 9.38 2.50
C LEU A 220 -15.11 8.08 3.31
N VAL A 221 -15.08 6.92 2.65
CA VAL A 221 -15.06 5.60 3.32
C VAL A 221 -13.98 5.43 4.39
N PRO A 222 -12.69 5.73 4.15
CA PRO A 222 -11.67 5.57 5.20
C PRO A 222 -11.95 6.43 6.43
N PHE A 223 -12.50 7.64 6.25
CA PHE A 223 -12.89 8.54 7.33
C PHE A 223 -14.16 8.11 8.07
N ILE A 224 -14.89 7.11 7.57
CA ILE A 224 -15.97 6.44 8.29
C ILE A 224 -15.44 5.18 8.97
N SER A 225 -14.71 4.34 8.23
CA SER A 225 -14.26 3.04 8.69
C SER A 225 -13.35 3.13 9.92
N TYR A 226 -12.42 4.10 9.96
CA TYR A 226 -11.49 4.24 11.09
C TYR A 226 -12.20 4.71 12.36
N PRO A 227 -12.94 5.85 12.37
CA PRO A 227 -13.53 6.36 13.60
C PRO A 227 -14.65 5.47 14.13
N VAL A 228 -15.42 4.80 13.27
CA VAL A 228 -16.47 3.85 13.70
C VAL A 228 -15.85 2.70 14.50
N ALA A 229 -14.72 2.16 14.04
CA ALA A 229 -14.02 1.09 14.72
C ALA A 229 -13.41 1.54 16.05
N GLU A 230 -12.74 2.70 16.09
CA GLU A 230 -12.20 3.22 17.36
C GLU A 230 -13.33 3.58 18.35
N ALA A 231 -14.49 4.06 17.89
CA ALA A 231 -15.64 4.39 18.74
C ALA A 231 -16.24 3.16 19.44
N VAL A 232 -16.19 1.97 18.82
CA VAL A 232 -16.61 0.71 19.44
C VAL A 232 -15.45 -0.02 20.15
N GLY A 233 -14.27 0.60 20.24
CA GLY A 233 -13.11 0.09 20.97
C GLY A 233 -12.36 -1.05 20.26
N VAL A 234 -12.52 -1.20 18.94
CA VAL A 234 -11.81 -2.21 18.13
C VAL A 234 -10.74 -1.55 17.25
N SER A 235 -9.91 -2.33 16.54
CA SER A 235 -8.79 -1.78 15.76
C SER A 235 -9.27 -0.96 14.55
N GLY A 236 -9.08 0.36 14.58
CA GLY A 236 -9.34 1.24 13.44
C GLY A 236 -8.51 0.89 12.20
N VAL A 237 -7.23 0.56 12.41
CA VAL A 237 -6.30 0.12 11.35
C VAL A 237 -6.86 -1.10 10.61
N LEU A 238 -7.17 -2.19 11.32
CA LEU A 238 -7.67 -3.43 10.69
C LEU A 238 -9.05 -3.24 10.07
N ALA A 239 -9.88 -2.35 10.62
CA ALA A 239 -11.15 -2.01 10.00
C ALA A 239 -10.93 -1.37 8.62
N VAL A 240 -10.10 -0.34 8.53
CA VAL A 240 -9.81 0.33 7.24
C VAL A 240 -9.19 -0.62 6.23
N VAL A 241 -8.23 -1.45 6.67
CA VAL A 241 -7.58 -2.45 5.81
C VAL A 241 -8.59 -3.46 5.28
N SER A 242 -9.45 -3.99 6.16
CA SER A 242 -10.49 -4.96 5.77
C SER A 242 -11.50 -4.31 4.82
N THR A 243 -11.88 -3.06 5.07
CA THR A 243 -12.71 -2.26 4.17
C THR A 243 -12.05 -2.15 2.79
N GLY A 244 -10.77 -1.76 2.72
CA GLY A 244 -10.01 -1.64 1.47
C GLY A 244 -9.91 -2.95 0.69
N LEU A 245 -9.67 -4.08 1.37
CA LEU A 245 -9.59 -5.41 0.76
C LEU A 245 -10.95 -5.86 0.20
N VAL A 246 -12.04 -5.68 0.94
CA VAL A 246 -13.40 -5.99 0.47
C VAL A 246 -13.74 -5.13 -0.74
N THR A 247 -13.41 -3.84 -0.71
CA THR A 247 -13.70 -2.94 -1.82
C THR A 247 -12.83 -3.19 -3.05
N SER A 248 -11.58 -3.65 -2.87
CA SER A 248 -10.74 -4.16 -3.98
C SER A 248 -11.41 -5.35 -4.66
N TRP A 249 -11.85 -6.34 -3.88
CA TRP A 249 -12.48 -7.53 -4.42
C TRP A 249 -13.79 -7.24 -5.16
N LEU A 250 -14.55 -6.26 -4.69
CA LEU A 250 -15.82 -5.85 -5.30
C LEU A 250 -15.68 -4.71 -6.32
N SER A 251 -14.47 -4.19 -6.56
CA SER A 251 -14.25 -2.97 -7.37
C SER A 251 -14.84 -3.07 -8.77
N HIS A 252 -14.76 -4.26 -9.37
CA HIS A 252 -15.22 -4.54 -10.73
C HIS A 252 -16.76 -4.48 -10.84
N GLU A 253 -17.49 -4.66 -9.74
CA GLU A 253 -18.95 -4.56 -9.72
C GLU A 253 -19.46 -3.20 -9.21
N MET A 254 -18.65 -2.49 -8.42
CA MET A 254 -19.04 -1.28 -7.70
C MET A 254 -19.04 -0.02 -8.58
N PHE A 255 -18.04 0.12 -9.45
CA PHE A 255 -17.81 1.38 -10.17
C PHE A 255 -18.18 1.31 -11.65
N SER A 256 -18.59 2.47 -12.18
CA SER A 256 -18.76 2.69 -13.61
C SER A 256 -17.40 2.87 -14.30
N HIS A 257 -17.35 2.73 -15.62
CA HIS A 257 -16.16 2.92 -16.48
C HIS A 257 -15.42 4.23 -16.19
N GLN A 258 -16.16 5.33 -16.28
CA GLN A 258 -15.67 6.68 -16.01
C GLN A 258 -15.30 6.85 -14.54
N GLY A 259 -16.09 6.28 -13.63
CA GLY A 259 -15.84 6.30 -12.20
C GLY A 259 -14.52 5.61 -11.83
N ARG A 260 -14.21 4.43 -12.36
CA ARG A 260 -12.94 3.72 -12.10
C ARG A 260 -11.73 4.55 -12.49
N THR A 261 -11.76 5.16 -13.67
CA THR A 261 -10.67 6.00 -14.16
C THR A 261 -10.49 7.24 -13.28
N LEU A 262 -11.59 7.91 -12.93
CA LEU A 262 -11.55 9.09 -12.06
C LEU A 262 -11.09 8.74 -10.64
N VAL A 263 -11.70 7.74 -10.01
CA VAL A 263 -11.36 7.25 -8.66
C VAL A 263 -9.87 6.90 -8.59
N THR A 264 -9.35 6.14 -9.54
CA THR A 264 -7.93 5.78 -9.57
C THR A 264 -7.05 7.04 -9.67
N SER A 265 -7.38 7.98 -10.55
CA SER A 265 -6.61 9.22 -10.73
C SER A 265 -6.64 10.11 -9.49
N VAL A 266 -7.80 10.25 -8.85
CA VAL A 266 -7.98 11.00 -7.60
C VAL A 266 -7.15 10.36 -6.50
N TRP A 267 -7.21 9.04 -6.36
CA TRP A 267 -6.43 8.32 -5.36
C TRP A 267 -4.92 8.42 -5.58
N ASP A 268 -4.45 8.34 -6.82
CA ASP A 268 -3.03 8.53 -7.13
C ASP A 268 -2.56 9.94 -6.76
N MET A 269 -3.38 10.97 -6.98
CA MET A 269 -3.10 12.35 -6.54
C MET A 269 -3.10 12.47 -5.02
N ILE A 270 -4.10 11.91 -4.33
CA ILE A 270 -4.19 11.95 -2.87
C ILE A 270 -3.03 11.19 -2.23
N GLU A 271 -2.68 10.01 -2.73
CA GLU A 271 -1.54 9.22 -2.27
C GLU A 271 -0.22 9.98 -2.46
N PHE A 272 -0.04 10.65 -3.60
CA PHE A 272 1.12 11.52 -3.85
C PHE A 272 1.21 12.67 -2.83
N LEU A 273 0.11 13.36 -2.56
CA LEU A 273 0.06 14.47 -1.62
C LEU A 273 0.27 14.01 -0.18
N LEU A 274 -0.41 12.94 0.24
CA LEU A 274 -0.33 12.42 1.61
C LEU A 274 1.06 11.86 1.90
N ASN A 275 1.57 10.92 1.10
CA ASN A 275 2.93 10.39 1.28
C ASN A 275 3.97 11.49 1.21
N GLY A 276 3.79 12.40 0.25
CA GLY A 276 4.64 13.57 0.11
C GLY A 276 4.72 14.40 1.38
N ALA A 277 3.57 14.83 1.88
CA ALA A 277 3.45 15.64 3.09
C ALA A 277 4.07 14.92 4.28
N VAL A 278 3.75 13.64 4.41
CA VAL A 278 4.23 12.73 5.44
C VAL A 278 5.77 12.66 5.46
N PHE A 279 6.44 12.46 4.31
CA PHE A 279 7.90 12.42 4.23
C PHE A 279 8.57 13.77 4.53
N VAL A 280 7.98 14.87 4.06
CA VAL A 280 8.46 16.22 4.36
C VAL A 280 8.37 16.49 5.87
N LEU A 281 7.24 16.14 6.49
CA LEU A 281 6.98 16.33 7.92
C LEU A 281 7.93 15.50 8.80
N ILE A 282 8.30 14.27 8.40
CA ILE A 282 9.37 13.53 9.09
C ILE A 282 10.66 14.35 9.09
N GLY A 283 11.08 14.88 7.94
CA GLY A 283 12.31 15.67 7.83
C GLY A 283 12.31 16.88 8.78
N PHE A 284 11.19 17.60 8.82
CA PHE A 284 11.00 18.74 9.71
C PHE A 284 11.14 18.40 11.20
N GLN A 285 10.64 17.23 11.61
CA GLN A 285 10.54 16.87 13.01
C GLN A 285 11.92 16.73 13.69
N LEU A 286 13.03 16.53 12.94
CA LEU A 286 14.37 16.47 13.55
C LEU A 286 14.69 17.76 14.30
N SER A 287 14.44 18.91 13.68
CA SER A 287 14.80 20.21 14.25
C SER A 287 14.09 20.42 15.58
N THR A 288 12.78 20.13 15.62
CA THR A 288 11.97 20.20 16.84
C THR A 288 12.45 19.23 17.92
N ILE A 289 12.83 18.00 17.55
CA ILE A 289 13.32 17.00 18.50
C ILE A 289 14.68 17.39 19.09
N VAL A 290 15.61 17.90 18.26
CA VAL A 290 16.96 18.29 18.70
C VAL A 290 16.91 19.48 19.67
N HIS A 291 16.12 20.52 19.34
CA HIS A 291 16.01 21.70 20.21
C HIS A 291 15.40 21.38 21.59
N ASN A 292 14.59 20.33 21.68
CA ASN A 292 13.89 19.96 22.91
C ASN A 292 14.63 18.92 23.79
N THR A 293 15.78 18.39 23.33
CA THR A 293 16.52 17.29 24.02
C THR A 293 17.81 17.79 24.68
N VAL A 294 17.68 18.55 25.78
CA VAL A 294 18.81 19.19 26.50
C VAL A 294 19.45 18.29 27.58
N GLU A 295 18.79 17.19 27.95
CA GLU A 295 19.13 16.42 29.16
C GLU A 295 20.20 15.31 28.94
N TYR A 296 20.58 15.02 27.69
CA TYR A 296 21.52 13.92 27.36
C TYR A 296 22.65 14.40 26.45
N SER A 297 23.81 13.76 26.54
CA SER A 297 24.89 13.98 25.57
C SER A 297 24.43 13.55 24.18
N PHE A 298 24.70 14.38 23.17
CA PHE A 298 24.32 14.11 21.79
C PHE A 298 24.96 12.81 21.26
N ALA A 299 26.17 12.48 21.72
CA ALA A 299 26.85 11.24 21.38
C ALA A 299 26.11 10.00 21.92
N ASP A 300 25.61 10.06 23.15
CA ASP A 300 24.86 8.97 23.77
C ASP A 300 23.51 8.76 23.07
N LEU A 301 22.81 9.86 22.75
CA LEU A 301 21.55 9.82 22.01
C LEU A 301 21.69 9.15 20.64
N ILE A 302 22.72 9.53 19.88
CA ILE A 302 23.04 8.88 18.60
C ILE A 302 23.44 7.42 18.83
N GLY A 303 24.26 7.14 19.84
CA GLY A 303 24.68 5.78 20.19
C GLY A 303 23.49 4.86 20.45
N TYR A 304 22.54 5.27 21.29
CA TYR A 304 21.30 4.52 21.56
C TYR A 304 20.46 4.34 20.29
N GLY A 305 20.30 5.40 19.49
CA GLY A 305 19.61 5.33 18.21
C GLY A 305 20.22 4.31 17.24
N LEU A 306 21.55 4.29 17.12
CA LEU A 306 22.28 3.35 16.26
C LEU A 306 22.19 1.91 16.78
N ILE A 307 22.30 1.70 18.08
CA ILE A 307 22.14 0.36 18.69
C ILE A 307 20.75 -0.18 18.41
N VAL A 308 19.71 0.61 18.68
CA VAL A 308 18.32 0.20 18.41
C VAL A 308 18.12 -0.05 16.92
N SER A 309 18.64 0.81 16.04
CA SER A 309 18.58 0.60 14.58
C SER A 309 19.23 -0.72 14.17
N ALA A 310 20.42 -1.02 14.70
CA ALA A 310 21.13 -2.26 14.43
C ALA A 310 20.33 -3.48 14.90
N VAL A 311 19.77 -3.46 16.11
CA VAL A 311 18.92 -4.54 16.64
C VAL A 311 17.73 -4.76 15.72
N VAL A 312 17.04 -3.69 15.35
CA VAL A 312 15.85 -3.72 14.51
C VAL A 312 16.15 -4.29 13.12
N VAL A 313 17.28 -3.94 12.50
CA VAL A 313 17.72 -4.48 11.21
C VAL A 313 18.15 -5.94 11.34
N MET A 314 18.92 -6.28 12.37
CA MET A 314 19.42 -7.64 12.61
C MET A 314 18.30 -8.62 12.92
N VAL A 315 17.31 -8.24 13.73
CA VAL A 315 16.14 -9.09 14.04
C VAL A 315 15.39 -9.42 12.76
N ARG A 316 15.18 -8.44 11.87
CA ARG A 316 14.53 -8.67 10.57
C ARG A 316 15.33 -9.62 9.69
N LEU A 317 16.64 -9.42 9.59
CA LEU A 317 17.55 -10.30 8.83
C LEU A 317 17.52 -11.74 9.37
N LEU A 318 17.68 -11.91 10.68
CA LEU A 318 17.70 -13.19 11.37
C LEU A 318 16.34 -13.90 11.37
N PHE A 319 15.24 -13.17 11.18
CA PHE A 319 13.91 -13.77 11.05
C PHE A 319 13.62 -14.23 9.63
N ILE A 320 13.96 -13.42 8.63
CA ILE A 320 13.57 -13.65 7.22
C ILE A 320 14.52 -14.61 6.50
N VAL A 321 15.84 -14.48 6.71
CA VAL A 321 16.82 -15.31 5.98
C VAL A 321 16.72 -16.79 6.33
N PRO A 322 16.64 -17.19 7.62
CA PRO A 322 16.50 -18.60 7.97
C PRO A 322 15.15 -19.18 7.55
N THR A 323 14.06 -18.41 7.64
CA THR A 323 12.73 -18.91 7.23
C THR A 323 12.68 -19.21 5.74
N ALA A 324 13.40 -18.48 4.89
CA ALA A 324 13.58 -18.82 3.48
C ALA A 324 14.37 -20.12 3.31
N TYR A 325 15.49 -20.29 4.02
CA TYR A 325 16.36 -21.47 3.89
C TYR A 325 15.76 -22.77 4.46
N PHE A 326 15.04 -22.69 5.58
CA PHE A 326 14.43 -23.86 6.23
C PHE A 326 13.14 -24.33 5.55
N THR A 327 12.45 -23.45 4.82
CA THR A 327 11.30 -23.86 4.00
C THR A 327 11.73 -24.80 2.88
N ASP A 328 12.95 -24.63 2.34
CA ASP A 328 13.52 -25.52 1.32
C ASP A 328 13.96 -26.90 1.87
N MET A 329 14.14 -27.05 3.19
CA MET A 329 14.62 -28.29 3.82
C MET A 329 13.49 -29.23 4.28
N LEU A 330 12.24 -28.79 4.37
CA LEU A 330 11.12 -29.62 4.83
C LEU A 330 10.56 -30.49 3.69
N PRO A 331 10.50 -31.83 3.84
CA PRO A 331 9.96 -32.72 2.82
C PRO A 331 8.44 -32.85 2.98
N THR A 332 7.68 -31.93 2.39
CA THR A 332 6.22 -32.08 2.29
C THR A 332 5.72 -31.70 0.89
N GLY A 333 5.04 -32.66 0.24
CA GLY A 333 4.55 -32.59 -1.14
C GLY A 333 3.50 -31.51 -1.40
N GLU A 334 3.16 -31.32 -2.69
CA GLU A 334 2.28 -30.30 -3.30
C GLU A 334 2.60 -28.82 -2.97
N TYR A 335 3.15 -28.52 -1.80
CA TYR A 335 3.63 -27.21 -1.35
C TYR A 335 4.80 -26.69 -2.18
N ARG A 336 5.68 -27.60 -2.64
CA ARG A 336 6.87 -27.25 -3.42
C ARG A 336 6.55 -26.55 -4.75
N GLN A 337 5.41 -26.83 -5.38
CA GLN A 337 5.01 -26.18 -6.65
C GLN A 337 4.44 -24.76 -6.46
N ARG A 338 3.97 -24.40 -5.26
CA ARG A 338 3.47 -23.04 -4.94
C ARG A 338 4.51 -22.17 -4.23
N GLU A 339 5.53 -22.75 -3.62
CA GLU A 339 6.63 -22.03 -2.94
C GLU A 339 7.96 -22.06 -3.70
N SER A 340 8.09 -22.84 -4.79
CA SER A 340 9.27 -22.83 -5.68
C SER A 340 9.40 -21.50 -6.41
N GLY A 341 10.14 -20.58 -5.83
CA GLY A 341 10.40 -19.24 -6.39
C GLY A 341 11.06 -18.29 -5.40
N PHE A 342 11.06 -18.61 -4.11
CA PHE A 342 11.68 -17.74 -3.10
C PHE A 342 13.20 -17.93 -3.05
N ASP A 343 13.90 -17.33 -4.02
CA ASP A 343 15.36 -17.28 -4.06
C ASP A 343 15.92 -16.62 -2.77
N TRP A 344 17.02 -17.13 -2.23
CA TRP A 344 17.71 -16.54 -1.07
C TRP A 344 18.05 -15.06 -1.32
N LYS A 345 18.24 -14.66 -2.58
CA LYS A 345 18.38 -13.26 -2.99
C LYS A 345 17.14 -12.43 -2.69
N MET A 346 15.95 -12.96 -2.94
CA MET A 346 14.69 -12.30 -2.62
C MET A 346 14.51 -12.20 -1.10
N ALA A 347 14.91 -13.23 -0.34
CA ALA A 347 14.89 -13.19 1.12
C ALA A 347 15.77 -12.06 1.68
N ILE A 348 16.97 -11.87 1.12
CA ILE A 348 17.86 -10.76 1.49
C ILE A 348 17.22 -9.42 1.17
N VAL A 349 16.66 -9.24 -0.04
CA VAL A 349 15.98 -8.00 -0.40
C VAL A 349 14.80 -7.72 0.53
N LEU A 350 13.94 -8.71 0.80
CA LEU A 350 12.81 -8.58 1.71
C LEU A 350 13.24 -8.24 3.15
N SER A 351 14.39 -8.76 3.59
CA SER A 351 14.96 -8.41 4.89
C SER A 351 15.49 -6.98 4.94
N TRP A 352 15.97 -6.45 3.82
CA TRP A 352 16.56 -5.12 3.72
C TRP A 352 15.53 -4.00 3.48
N THR A 353 14.29 -4.34 3.09
CA THR A 353 13.22 -3.38 2.79
C THR A 353 12.44 -2.89 4.01
N GLY A 354 12.82 -3.28 5.23
CA GLY A 354 12.11 -2.90 6.46
C GLY A 354 12.29 -1.43 6.87
N MET A 355 12.07 -0.46 6.00
CA MET A 355 12.19 0.97 6.34
C MET A 355 11.15 1.36 7.39
N ARG A 356 11.46 2.24 8.35
CA ARG A 356 10.47 2.74 9.31
C ARG A 356 9.91 4.06 8.82
N GLY A 357 8.60 4.23 9.00
CA GLY A 357 7.87 5.37 8.48
C GLY A 357 7.15 6.15 9.56
N VAL A 358 5.99 6.67 9.19
CA VAL A 358 5.34 7.78 9.92
C VAL A 358 4.45 7.31 11.03
N VAL A 359 3.95 6.09 10.93
CA VAL A 359 3.24 5.44 12.03
C VAL A 359 4.16 5.36 13.26
N SER A 360 5.44 5.01 13.10
CA SER A 360 6.42 5.06 14.20
C SER A 360 6.56 6.46 14.79
N LEU A 361 6.70 7.50 13.95
CA LEU A 361 6.85 8.88 14.43
C LEU A 361 5.60 9.36 15.19
N ALA A 362 4.42 9.17 14.60
CA ALA A 362 3.16 9.56 15.20
C ALA A 362 2.88 8.81 16.50
N THR A 363 3.18 7.52 16.54
CA THR A 363 3.04 6.71 17.77
C THR A 363 4.00 7.19 18.86
N ALA A 364 5.22 7.58 18.50
CA ALA A 364 6.16 8.17 19.46
C ALA A 364 5.67 9.52 20.01
N MET A 365 5.07 10.35 19.16
CA MET A 365 4.52 11.65 19.55
C MET A 365 3.24 11.53 20.39
N ALA A 366 2.46 10.47 20.15
CA ALA A 366 1.24 10.12 20.90
C ALA A 366 1.50 9.67 22.34
N ILE A 367 2.76 9.55 22.78
CA ILE A 367 3.09 9.24 24.17
C ILE A 367 2.51 10.35 25.06
N PRO A 368 1.70 10.01 26.09
CA PRO A 368 1.11 10.99 26.99
C PRO A 368 2.17 11.91 27.62
N LEU A 369 1.84 13.18 27.80
CA LEU A 369 2.75 14.15 28.45
C LEU A 369 2.87 13.90 29.96
N VAL A 370 1.76 13.50 30.57
CA VAL A 370 1.61 13.28 32.00
C VAL A 370 0.85 11.97 32.26
N MET A 371 1.26 11.27 33.31
CA MET A 371 0.57 10.09 33.84
C MET A 371 -0.57 10.52 34.77
N GLU A 372 -1.47 9.60 35.11
CA GLU A 372 -2.63 9.86 35.99
C GLU A 372 -2.24 10.40 37.38
N ASN A 373 -1.02 10.12 37.83
CA ASN A 373 -0.45 10.62 39.09
C ASN A 373 0.16 12.03 38.98
N GLY A 374 -0.02 12.72 37.85
CA GLY A 374 0.49 14.07 37.58
C GLY A 374 1.98 14.14 37.24
N LYS A 375 2.72 13.03 37.24
CA LYS A 375 4.15 13.01 36.86
C LYS A 375 4.32 12.92 35.34
N HIS A 376 5.39 13.51 34.83
CA HIS A 376 5.75 13.39 33.41
C HIS A 376 6.02 11.95 33.00
N PHE A 377 5.64 11.60 31.77
CA PHE A 377 5.94 10.28 31.22
C PHE A 377 7.46 10.05 31.15
N PRO A 378 7.97 8.95 31.71
CA PRO A 378 9.41 8.72 31.82
C PRO A 378 10.06 8.53 30.44
N TYR A 379 11.23 9.13 30.24
CA TYR A 379 12.04 9.00 29.01
C TYR A 379 11.35 9.42 27.70
N ARG A 380 10.22 10.16 27.72
CA ARG A 380 9.49 10.55 26.49
C ARG A 380 10.37 11.20 25.42
N LYS A 381 11.16 12.22 25.80
CA LYS A 381 12.08 12.93 24.89
C LYS A 381 13.12 11.98 24.29
N LEU A 382 13.67 11.07 25.10
CA LEU A 382 14.64 10.07 24.66
C LEU A 382 14.02 9.09 23.66
N ILE A 383 12.81 8.58 23.93
CA ILE A 383 12.09 7.68 23.02
C ILE A 383 11.83 8.36 21.68
N LEU A 384 11.40 9.63 21.70
CA LEU A 384 11.21 10.43 20.48
C LEU A 384 12.49 10.53 19.67
N PHE A 385 13.60 10.90 20.31
CA PHE A 385 14.90 11.02 19.65
C PHE A 385 15.38 9.69 19.07
N VAL A 386 15.35 8.61 19.86
CA VAL A 386 15.80 7.28 19.42
C VAL A 386 14.94 6.76 18.28
N SER A 387 13.61 6.90 18.36
CA SER A 387 12.69 6.51 17.29
C SER A 387 12.97 7.27 16.00
N PHE A 388 13.27 8.57 16.13
CA PHE A 388 13.63 9.41 15.00
C PHE A 388 14.94 8.97 14.33
N VAL A 389 15.99 8.67 15.12
CA VAL A 389 17.24 8.13 14.57
C VAL A 389 17.00 6.81 13.86
N VAL A 390 16.16 5.91 14.41
CA VAL A 390 15.80 4.65 13.77
C VAL A 390 15.10 4.88 12.43
N ILE A 391 14.17 5.84 12.36
CA ILE A 391 13.51 6.22 11.10
C ILE A 391 14.54 6.72 10.09
N LEU A 392 15.43 7.65 10.46
CA LEU A 392 16.45 8.15 9.52
C LEU A 392 17.42 7.07 9.03
N VAL A 393 17.95 6.26 9.94
CA VAL A 393 18.91 5.20 9.59
C VAL A 393 18.27 4.19 8.65
N THR A 394 17.01 3.84 8.88
CA THR A 394 16.33 2.84 8.07
C THR A 394 15.82 3.43 6.76
N LEU A 395 15.14 4.58 6.80
CA LEU A 395 14.58 5.22 5.61
C LEU A 395 15.67 5.74 4.65
N ILE A 396 16.68 6.46 5.16
CA ILE A 396 17.76 6.99 4.33
C ILE A 396 18.81 5.91 4.08
N GLY A 397 19.26 5.22 5.13
CA GLY A 397 20.34 4.23 5.02
C GLY A 397 19.92 3.00 4.21
N GLN A 398 18.82 2.34 4.58
CA GLN A 398 18.33 1.19 3.79
C GLN A 398 17.75 1.63 2.46
N GLY A 399 17.04 2.76 2.40
CA GLY A 399 16.44 3.26 1.17
C GLY A 399 17.47 3.62 0.08
N LEU A 400 18.59 4.25 0.42
CA LEU A 400 19.66 4.56 -0.54
C LEU A 400 20.47 3.31 -0.96
N SER A 401 20.63 2.35 -0.05
CA SER A 401 21.41 1.13 -0.30
C SER A 401 20.61 0.04 -1.03
N LEU A 402 19.28 0.06 -0.95
CA LEU A 402 18.41 -0.95 -1.53
C LEU A 402 18.54 -1.07 -3.08
N PRO A 403 18.49 0.02 -3.87
CA PRO A 403 18.69 -0.08 -5.33
C PRO A 403 20.04 -0.69 -5.72
N TYR A 404 21.10 -0.35 -4.96
CA TYR A 404 22.43 -0.93 -5.16
C TYR A 404 22.46 -2.43 -4.83
N LEU A 405 21.81 -2.83 -3.73
CA LEU A 405 21.69 -4.22 -3.32
C LEU A 405 20.96 -5.06 -4.38
N ILE A 406 19.81 -4.59 -4.89
CA ILE A 406 19.04 -5.25 -5.95
C ILE A 406 19.91 -5.44 -7.21
N ARG A 407 20.62 -4.39 -7.63
CA ARG A 407 21.49 -4.44 -8.81
C ARG A 407 22.66 -5.41 -8.63
N LYS A 408 23.23 -5.48 -7.43
CA LYS A 408 24.36 -6.38 -7.10
C LYS A 408 23.94 -7.84 -7.06
N LEU A 409 22.74 -8.14 -6.55
CA LEU A 409 22.21 -9.50 -6.49
C LEU A 409 21.75 -10.03 -7.86
N GLY A 410 21.57 -9.12 -8.84
CA GLY A 410 21.22 -9.48 -10.21
C GLY A 410 19.82 -10.09 -10.30
N ILE A 411 18.90 -9.66 -9.43
CA ILE A 411 17.49 -10.06 -9.48
C ILE A 411 16.92 -9.46 -10.77
N ARG A 412 16.80 -10.30 -11.80
CA ARG A 412 16.12 -9.96 -13.06
C ARG A 412 14.64 -10.23 -12.91
N SER A 413 13.85 -9.43 -13.62
CA SER A 413 12.42 -9.33 -13.43
C SER A 413 11.65 -10.59 -13.79
N SER A 414 10.56 -10.85 -13.07
CA SER A 414 9.44 -11.71 -13.50
C SER A 414 8.67 -11.10 -14.69
N GLY A 415 9.14 -9.98 -15.25
CA GLY A 415 8.48 -9.25 -16.33
C GLY A 415 8.30 -10.08 -17.63
N GLN A 416 9.10 -11.13 -17.84
CA GLN A 416 8.87 -12.09 -18.92
C GLN A 416 7.61 -12.93 -18.66
N GLU A 417 7.46 -13.51 -17.48
CA GLU A 417 6.26 -14.29 -17.11
C GLU A 417 5.01 -13.40 -17.12
N GLU A 418 5.11 -12.15 -16.70
CA GLU A 418 3.99 -11.20 -16.75
C GLU A 418 3.60 -10.84 -18.19
N ALA A 419 4.58 -10.58 -19.06
CA ALA A 419 4.31 -10.30 -20.46
C ALA A 419 3.69 -11.52 -21.17
N GLU A 420 4.10 -12.73 -20.80
CA GLU A 420 3.52 -13.99 -21.28
C GLU A 420 2.09 -14.18 -20.78
N GLU A 421 1.83 -13.96 -19.49
CA GLU A 421 0.49 -14.03 -18.90
C GLU A 421 -0.45 -13.00 -19.55
N GLU A 422 0.01 -11.76 -19.72
CA GLU A 422 -0.74 -10.70 -20.39
C GLU A 422 -1.05 -11.08 -21.85
N THR A 423 -0.07 -11.62 -22.56
CA THR A 423 -0.25 -12.08 -23.95
C THR A 423 -1.29 -13.21 -24.00
N ARG A 424 -1.24 -14.16 -23.06
CA ARG A 424 -2.20 -15.26 -22.96
C ARG A 424 -3.61 -14.75 -22.68
N LEU A 425 -3.77 -13.79 -21.76
CA LEU A 425 -5.06 -13.17 -21.46
C LEU A 425 -5.61 -12.40 -22.67
N ARG A 426 -4.76 -11.65 -23.37
CA ARG A 426 -5.13 -10.94 -24.62
C ARG A 426 -5.62 -11.90 -25.69
N LEU A 427 -4.92 -13.02 -25.90
CA LEU A 427 -5.31 -14.03 -26.87
C LEU A 427 -6.64 -14.70 -26.49
N LEU A 428 -6.84 -15.04 -25.22
CA LEU A 428 -8.10 -15.58 -24.73
C LEU A 428 -9.26 -14.62 -24.99
N LEU A 429 -9.11 -13.35 -24.62
CA LEU A 429 -10.12 -12.31 -24.85
C LEU A 429 -10.41 -12.13 -26.34
N ALA A 430 -9.38 -12.10 -27.19
CA ALA A 430 -9.53 -11.94 -28.63
C ALA A 430 -10.30 -13.12 -29.25
N ASN A 431 -9.90 -14.36 -28.93
CA ASN A 431 -10.55 -15.56 -29.45
C ASN A 431 -12.00 -15.66 -28.99
N SER A 432 -12.25 -15.53 -27.68
CA SER A 432 -13.62 -15.57 -27.15
C SER A 432 -14.51 -14.44 -27.68
N SER A 433 -13.93 -13.29 -28.01
CA SER A 433 -14.68 -12.20 -28.66
C SER A 433 -15.06 -12.57 -30.10
N LEU A 434 -14.19 -13.25 -30.84
CA LEU A 434 -14.51 -13.72 -32.20
C LEU A 434 -15.60 -14.77 -32.17
N ASP A 435 -15.55 -15.71 -31.22
CA ASP A 435 -16.60 -16.72 -31.00
C ASP A 435 -17.94 -16.04 -30.65
N PHE A 436 -17.93 -15.08 -29.73
CA PHE A 436 -19.13 -14.30 -29.39
C PHE A 436 -19.68 -13.53 -30.59
N ILE A 437 -18.82 -12.90 -31.40
CA ILE A 437 -19.26 -12.19 -32.60
C ILE A 437 -19.89 -13.16 -33.60
N HIS A 438 -19.28 -14.33 -33.77
CA HIS A 438 -19.80 -15.37 -34.65
C HIS A 438 -21.20 -15.82 -34.23
N ASP A 439 -21.40 -16.15 -32.95
CA ASP A 439 -22.65 -16.75 -32.47
C ASP A 439 -23.76 -15.69 -32.28
N HIS A 440 -23.43 -14.51 -31.75
CA HIS A 440 -24.43 -13.50 -31.39
C HIS A 440 -24.98 -12.71 -32.60
N PHE A 441 -24.12 -12.40 -33.58
CA PHE A 441 -24.51 -11.61 -34.75
C PHE A 441 -24.95 -12.46 -35.95
N SER A 442 -24.83 -13.80 -35.88
CA SER A 442 -25.44 -14.70 -36.87
C SER A 442 -26.92 -15.00 -36.55
N GLU A 443 -27.32 -14.97 -35.28
CA GLU A 443 -28.71 -15.19 -34.85
C GLU A 443 -29.57 -13.91 -34.84
N THR A 444 -28.96 -12.76 -34.51
CA THR A 444 -29.65 -11.47 -34.49
C THR A 444 -29.65 -10.91 -35.91
N LYS A 445 -30.82 -10.59 -36.50
CA LYS A 445 -31.00 -10.04 -37.87
C LYS A 445 -30.35 -8.65 -38.08
N MET A 446 -29.06 -8.50 -37.80
CA MET A 446 -28.26 -7.31 -38.12
C MET A 446 -27.75 -7.42 -39.57
N ASN A 447 -27.43 -6.27 -40.16
CA ASN A 447 -26.93 -6.21 -41.53
C ASN A 447 -25.61 -7.01 -41.64
N PRO A 448 -25.49 -8.02 -42.52
CA PRO A 448 -24.30 -8.87 -42.64
C PRO A 448 -23.00 -8.08 -42.88
N ASP A 449 -23.08 -6.89 -43.51
CA ASP A 449 -21.93 -6.01 -43.72
C ASP A 449 -21.35 -5.44 -42.40
N VAL A 450 -22.17 -5.26 -41.37
CA VAL A 450 -21.74 -4.77 -40.04
C VAL A 450 -21.02 -5.87 -39.28
N ALA A 451 -21.56 -7.09 -39.30
CA ALA A 451 -20.91 -8.25 -38.69
C ALA A 451 -19.55 -8.54 -39.34
N ASP A 452 -19.45 -8.42 -40.67
CA ASP A 452 -18.20 -8.63 -41.40
C ASP A 452 -17.18 -7.50 -41.17
N GLN A 453 -17.62 -6.25 -41.02
CA GLN A 453 -16.75 -5.13 -40.64
C GLN A 453 -16.22 -5.27 -39.21
N VAL A 454 -17.06 -5.61 -38.24
CA VAL A 454 -16.63 -5.83 -36.84
C VAL A 454 -15.72 -7.05 -36.76
N ARG A 455 -16.05 -8.15 -37.43
CA ARG A 455 -15.18 -9.34 -37.54
C ARG A 455 -13.83 -8.96 -38.13
N LYS A 456 -13.76 -8.27 -39.28
CA LYS A 456 -12.50 -7.80 -39.87
C LYS A 456 -11.70 -6.92 -38.93
N LEU A 457 -12.34 -6.04 -38.17
CA LEU A 457 -11.64 -5.15 -37.22
C LEU A 457 -11.00 -5.94 -36.06
N TYR A 458 -11.66 -7.00 -35.59
CA TYR A 458 -11.16 -7.88 -34.54
C TYR A 458 -10.16 -8.92 -35.05
N GLU A 459 -10.33 -9.44 -36.28
CA GLU A 459 -9.34 -10.26 -36.98
C GLU A 459 -8.06 -9.46 -37.25
N LEU A 460 -8.19 -8.19 -37.68
CA LEU A 460 -7.07 -7.27 -37.84
C LEU A 460 -6.35 -7.04 -36.51
N ARG A 461 -7.06 -6.90 -35.39
CA ARG A 461 -6.47 -6.71 -34.04
C ARG A 461 -5.79 -7.99 -33.52
N SER A 462 -6.38 -9.17 -33.77
CA SER A 462 -5.79 -10.49 -33.47
C SER A 462 -4.53 -10.74 -34.30
N ASN A 463 -4.57 -10.41 -35.59
CA ASN A 463 -3.44 -10.53 -36.51
C ASN A 463 -2.38 -9.45 -36.25
N TRP A 464 -2.72 -8.26 -35.77
CA TRP A 464 -1.76 -7.23 -35.34
C TRP A 464 -0.91 -7.65 -34.14
N ILE A 465 -1.50 -8.43 -33.22
CA ILE A 465 -0.79 -9.00 -32.07
C ILE A 465 0.17 -10.12 -32.54
N LYS A 466 -0.10 -10.75 -33.68
CA LYS A 466 0.69 -11.84 -34.25
C LYS A 466 1.70 -11.40 -35.32
N ASP A 467 1.49 -10.29 -36.02
CA ASP A 467 2.36 -9.85 -37.12
C ASP A 467 2.31 -8.32 -37.35
N LYS A 468 3.48 -7.69 -37.25
CA LYS A 468 3.71 -6.30 -37.68
C LYS A 468 3.75 -6.25 -39.21
N LYS A 469 2.63 -5.95 -39.88
CA LYS A 469 2.55 -5.25 -41.18
C LYS A 469 1.12 -5.30 -41.72
N TYR A 470 0.52 -4.14 -41.99
CA TYR A 470 0.02 -3.71 -43.31
C TYR A 470 -0.99 -2.56 -43.16
N GLY A 471 -0.93 -1.66 -44.14
CA GLY A 471 -1.63 -0.39 -44.21
C GLY A 471 -3.08 -0.49 -44.69
N THR A 472 -3.83 0.52 -44.31
CA THR A 472 -5.26 0.71 -44.57
C THR A 472 -5.50 1.40 -45.92
N ASN A 473 -6.47 0.89 -46.69
CA ASN A 473 -7.17 1.71 -47.68
C ASN A 473 -8.61 1.18 -47.89
N ARG A 474 -9.62 1.99 -47.56
CA ARG A 474 -10.64 2.52 -48.49
C ARG A 474 -11.86 3.07 -47.74
N GLN A 475 -12.30 4.24 -48.21
CA GLN A 475 -13.55 4.92 -47.90
C GLN A 475 -14.74 4.28 -48.66
N ALA A 476 -15.95 4.32 -48.08
CA ALA A 476 -17.20 4.62 -48.79
C ALA A 476 -18.35 4.95 -47.81
N PRO A 477 -19.39 5.71 -48.23
CA PRO A 477 -20.22 6.56 -47.37
C PRO A 477 -21.65 6.03 -47.11
N GLY A 478 -22.23 6.42 -45.97
CA GLY A 478 -23.62 6.11 -45.57
C GLY A 478 -23.78 6.01 -44.04
N THR A 479 -23.36 7.03 -43.30
CA THR A 479 -22.60 6.85 -42.04
C THR A 479 -23.23 7.40 -40.76
N ALA A 480 -24.56 7.39 -40.62
CA ALA A 480 -25.20 7.66 -39.33
C ALA A 480 -25.77 6.38 -38.69
N ASP A 481 -26.62 5.65 -39.44
CA ASP A 481 -27.32 4.46 -38.94
C ASP A 481 -26.45 3.19 -38.94
N LEU A 482 -25.49 3.10 -39.87
CA LEU A 482 -24.45 2.06 -39.84
C LEU A 482 -23.41 2.35 -38.75
N LEU A 483 -23.13 3.62 -38.48
CA LEU A 483 -22.14 4.00 -37.48
C LEU A 483 -22.67 3.74 -36.06
N SER A 484 -23.95 4.03 -35.80
CA SER A 484 -24.62 3.65 -34.55
C SER A 484 -24.65 2.13 -34.37
N GLN A 485 -25.02 1.36 -35.40
CA GLN A 485 -25.02 -0.11 -35.34
C GLN A 485 -23.62 -0.70 -35.10
N VAL A 486 -22.58 -0.12 -35.70
CA VAL A 486 -21.18 -0.53 -35.47
C VAL A 486 -20.74 -0.18 -34.04
N VAL A 487 -21.10 1.00 -33.53
CA VAL A 487 -20.79 1.38 -32.14
C VAL A 487 -21.53 0.47 -31.16
N ASP A 488 -22.80 0.19 -31.38
CA ASP A 488 -23.61 -0.71 -30.53
C ASP A 488 -23.03 -2.13 -30.52
N ALA A 489 -22.63 -2.64 -31.69
CA ALA A 489 -21.96 -3.95 -31.79
C ALA A 489 -20.62 -3.96 -31.05
N GLN A 490 -19.83 -2.89 -31.14
CA GLN A 490 -18.56 -2.77 -30.42
C GLN A 490 -18.76 -2.63 -28.90
N LEU A 491 -19.81 -1.94 -28.46
CA LEU A 491 -20.22 -1.88 -27.05
C LEU A 491 -20.68 -3.24 -26.54
N ALA A 492 -21.42 -4.01 -27.33
CA ALA A 492 -21.85 -5.37 -26.98
C ALA A 492 -20.65 -6.32 -26.79
N VAL A 493 -19.66 -6.28 -27.69
CA VAL A 493 -18.41 -7.06 -27.54
C VAL A 493 -17.61 -6.60 -26.32
N THR A 494 -17.59 -5.29 -26.05
CA THR A 494 -16.93 -4.74 -24.86
C THR A 494 -17.59 -5.23 -23.58
N GLN A 495 -18.92 -5.29 -23.55
CA GLN A 495 -19.71 -5.83 -22.44
C GLN A 495 -19.43 -7.33 -22.24
N PHE A 496 -19.37 -8.12 -23.32
CA PHE A 496 -18.99 -9.53 -23.25
C PHE A 496 -17.59 -9.73 -22.66
N LYS A 497 -16.60 -8.96 -23.13
CA LYS A 497 -15.23 -9.03 -22.59
C LYS A 497 -15.18 -8.71 -21.09
N ARG A 498 -16.00 -7.78 -20.61
CA ARG A 498 -16.13 -7.46 -19.18
C ARG A 498 -16.67 -8.64 -18.40
N ASP A 499 -17.74 -9.26 -18.87
CA ASP A 499 -18.32 -10.42 -18.20
C ASP A 499 -17.34 -11.59 -18.16
N LEU A 500 -16.55 -11.78 -19.22
CA LEU A 500 -15.48 -12.77 -19.26
C LEU A 500 -14.36 -12.44 -18.25
N LEU A 501 -13.88 -11.19 -18.20
CA LEU A 501 -12.89 -10.75 -17.21
C LEU A 501 -13.40 -10.93 -15.77
N LEU A 502 -14.68 -10.64 -15.51
CA LEU A 502 -15.32 -10.87 -14.21
C LEU A 502 -15.34 -12.35 -13.82
N ARG A 503 -15.62 -13.26 -14.77
CA ARG A 503 -15.55 -14.71 -14.54
C ARG A 503 -14.12 -15.15 -14.23
N LEU A 504 -13.16 -14.74 -15.05
CA LEU A 504 -11.75 -15.06 -14.86
C LEU A 504 -11.21 -14.52 -13.53
N HIS A 505 -11.68 -13.35 -13.09
CA HIS A 505 -11.36 -12.79 -11.79
C HIS A 505 -11.90 -13.66 -10.64
N ARG A 506 -13.18 -14.08 -10.72
CA ARG A 506 -13.81 -14.95 -9.71
C ARG A 506 -13.16 -16.33 -9.62
N GLU A 507 -12.69 -16.86 -10.76
CA GLU A 507 -11.99 -18.14 -10.84
C GLU A 507 -10.51 -18.06 -10.41
N ALA A 508 -9.96 -16.85 -10.24
CA ALA A 508 -8.54 -16.59 -9.97
C ALA A 508 -7.59 -17.23 -11.00
N SER A 509 -8.02 -17.31 -12.26
CA SER A 509 -7.29 -17.94 -13.37
C SER A 509 -6.13 -17.10 -13.91
N PHE A 510 -6.17 -15.79 -13.69
CA PHE A 510 -5.15 -14.81 -14.10
C PHE A 510 -4.88 -13.82 -12.96
N SER A 511 -3.69 -13.22 -12.95
CA SER A 511 -3.31 -12.22 -11.96
C SER A 511 -4.19 -10.97 -12.02
N GLU A 512 -4.55 -10.42 -10.86
CA GLU A 512 -5.44 -9.25 -10.76
C GLU A 512 -4.86 -8.02 -11.47
N SER A 513 -3.53 -7.87 -11.47
CA SER A 513 -2.84 -6.82 -12.23
C SER A 513 -3.04 -6.93 -13.75
N ALA A 514 -3.04 -8.14 -14.31
CA ALA A 514 -3.29 -8.35 -15.73
C ALA A 514 -4.75 -8.03 -16.07
N ILE A 515 -5.69 -8.45 -15.21
CA ILE A 515 -7.11 -8.15 -15.34
C ILE A 515 -7.35 -6.63 -15.28
N LYS A 516 -6.84 -5.94 -14.25
CA LYS A 516 -6.96 -4.47 -14.10
C LYS A 516 -6.37 -3.71 -15.30
N LYS A 517 -5.27 -4.21 -15.88
CA LYS A 517 -4.67 -3.62 -17.08
C LYS A 517 -5.59 -3.76 -18.30
N MET A 518 -6.15 -4.95 -18.54
CA MET A 518 -7.10 -5.18 -19.62
C MET A 518 -8.40 -4.39 -19.43
N GLU A 519 -8.91 -4.29 -18.20
CA GLU A 519 -10.06 -3.43 -17.89
C GLU A 519 -9.79 -1.97 -18.23
N ARG A 520 -8.61 -1.44 -17.87
CA ARG A 520 -8.25 -0.05 -18.18
C ARG A 520 -8.18 0.20 -19.69
N GLU A 521 -7.69 -0.76 -20.47
CA GLU A 521 -7.73 -0.68 -21.93
C GLU A 521 -9.18 -0.68 -22.47
N LEU A 522 -10.06 -1.51 -21.89
CA LEU A 522 -11.48 -1.54 -22.25
C LEU A 522 -12.20 -0.25 -21.86
N ASP A 523 -11.91 0.33 -20.69
CA ASP A 523 -12.45 1.61 -20.24
C ASP A 523 -12.07 2.74 -21.22
N LEU A 524 -10.83 2.74 -21.72
CA LEU A 524 -10.36 3.72 -22.72
C LEU A 524 -11.02 3.52 -24.09
N ASP A 525 -11.15 2.27 -24.53
CA ASP A 525 -11.82 1.96 -25.79
C ASP A 525 -13.31 2.36 -25.72
N GLU A 526 -14.01 2.05 -24.63
CA GLU A 526 -15.42 2.41 -24.44
C GLU A 526 -15.62 3.93 -24.35
N ALA A 527 -14.72 4.66 -23.67
CA ALA A 527 -14.77 6.12 -23.60
C ALA A 527 -14.64 6.75 -24.99
N ARG A 528 -13.81 6.18 -25.87
CA ARG A 528 -13.69 6.62 -27.28
C ARG A 528 -14.95 6.31 -28.07
N LEU A 529 -15.53 5.12 -27.91
CA LEU A 529 -16.74 4.74 -28.64
C LEU A 529 -17.94 5.62 -28.28
N ARG A 530 -18.13 5.88 -26.98
CA ARG A 530 -19.21 6.75 -26.49
C ARG A 530 -19.00 8.23 -26.79
N SER A 531 -17.81 8.66 -27.24
CA SER A 531 -17.57 10.04 -27.68
C SER A 531 -17.93 10.27 -29.15
N HIS A 532 -18.21 9.20 -29.91
CA HIS A 532 -18.55 9.23 -31.34
C HIS A 532 -20.05 9.03 -31.59
N VAL A 533 -20.81 8.77 -30.52
CA VAL A 533 -22.29 8.77 -30.45
C VAL A 533 -22.71 10.07 -29.79
#